data_AF-A0A161Y7T6-F1
#
_entry.id   AF-A0A161Y7T6-F1
#
_cell.length_a   1.000
_cell.length_b   1.000
_cell.length_c   1.000
_cell.angle_alpha   90.00
_cell.angle_beta   90.00
_cell.angle_gamma   90.00
#
_symmetry.space_group_name_H-M   'P 1'
#
loop_
_entity.id
_entity.type
_entity.pdbx_description
1 polymer ?
#
loop_
_entity_poly.entity_id
_entity_poly.type
_entity_poly.pdbx_seq_one_letter_code
_entity_poly.pdbx_strand_id
1 'polypeptide(L)'
;MKKLVVLIAGVLSAGSVFANPSVTETFGATQDLLVNEDVKELQIVDINSDNRKDLVWTTSKGAVKYKLRNNDAIASLETLPGTRWRLEYTMNGQVKFVSFTTGGGIIETDNDKVYKINKLSMGEAGELWFCTPLVNGLDRTDCAWHYKITDILPNVMIGTDQRTGAKWVANKIVAE
;
A
#
# COMPACT_ATOMS: atom_id res chain seq x y z
N MET A 1 32.21 26.37 -2.13
CA MET A 1 31.20 25.68 -2.95
C MET A 1 31.85 25.27 -4.27
N LYS A 2 32.06 23.98 -4.52
CA LYS A 2 32.69 23.49 -5.76
C LYS A 2 31.59 23.27 -6.80
N LYS A 3 31.64 24.02 -7.90
CA LYS A 3 30.79 23.81 -9.07
C LYS A 3 31.37 22.66 -9.89
N LEU A 4 30.62 21.59 -10.08
CA LEU A 4 30.95 20.54 -11.04
C LEU A 4 30.30 20.92 -12.38
N VAL A 5 31.11 21.14 -13.40
CA VAL A 5 30.65 21.37 -14.78
C VAL A 5 30.87 20.07 -15.54
N VAL A 6 29.79 19.46 -16.03
CA VAL A 6 29.86 18.31 -16.93
C VAL A 6 29.69 18.85 -18.36
N LEU A 7 30.76 18.77 -19.15
CA LEU A 7 30.76 19.08 -20.58
C LEU A 7 30.58 17.77 -21.36
N ILE A 8 29.46 17.64 -22.08
CA ILE A 8 29.26 16.58 -23.06
C ILE A 8 29.55 17.17 -24.44
N ALA A 9 30.67 16.77 -25.05
CA ALA A 9 31.03 17.18 -26.40
C ALA A 9 30.32 16.27 -27.42
N GLY A 10 29.24 16.76 -28.02
CA GLY A 10 28.62 16.17 -29.21
C GLY A 10 28.92 17.02 -30.44
N VAL A 11 29.39 16.39 -31.51
CA VAL A 11 29.74 17.02 -32.80
C VAL A 11 28.49 17.65 -33.44
N LEU A 12 28.52 18.96 -33.70
CA LEU A 12 27.45 19.69 -34.39
C LEU A 12 27.55 19.48 -35.92
N SER A 13 26.57 18.80 -36.52
CA SER A 13 26.21 19.03 -37.92
C SER A 13 25.15 20.13 -37.97
N ALA A 14 25.31 21.08 -38.90
CA ALA A 14 24.49 22.28 -39.04
C ALA A 14 23.05 21.94 -39.43
N GLY A 15 22.18 21.74 -38.44
CA GLY A 15 20.73 21.83 -38.55
C GLY A 15 20.28 23.04 -37.74
N SER A 16 19.44 23.88 -38.33
CA SER A 16 18.82 25.04 -37.69
C SER A 16 18.29 24.69 -36.30
N VAL A 17 18.96 25.22 -35.27
CA VAL A 17 18.55 25.10 -33.88
C VAL A 17 17.39 26.07 -33.69
N PHE A 18 16.16 25.56 -33.67
CA PHE A 18 15.07 26.26 -33.02
C PHE A 18 15.51 26.48 -31.57
N ALA A 19 15.85 27.72 -31.23
CA ALA A 19 16.12 28.09 -29.85
C ALA A 19 14.82 27.92 -29.07
N ASN A 20 14.60 26.74 -28.50
CA ASN A 20 13.61 26.58 -27.45
C ASN A 20 14.01 27.57 -26.36
N PRO A 21 13.13 28.50 -25.95
CA PRO A 21 13.46 29.40 -24.86
C PRO A 21 13.91 28.54 -23.69
N SER A 22 15.14 28.79 -23.22
CA SER A 22 15.66 28.12 -22.04
C SER A 22 14.75 28.49 -20.87
N VAL A 23 13.86 27.58 -20.50
CA VAL A 23 13.10 27.72 -19.26
C VAL A 23 14.13 27.54 -18.15
N THR A 24 14.46 28.63 -17.47
CA THR A 24 15.24 28.55 -16.24
C THR A 24 14.34 27.92 -15.19
N GLU A 25 14.53 26.62 -14.94
CA GLU A 25 13.83 25.95 -13.84
C GLU A 25 14.45 26.40 -12.51
N THR A 26 13.65 27.07 -11.69
CA THR A 26 14.02 27.39 -10.31
C THR A 26 13.69 26.19 -9.45
N PHE A 27 14.70 25.41 -9.08
CA PHE A 27 14.55 24.34 -8.10
C PHE A 27 14.40 24.95 -6.69
N GLY A 28 13.47 24.41 -5.91
CA GLY A 28 13.32 24.76 -4.49
C GLY A 28 14.44 24.16 -3.62
N ALA A 29 14.27 24.25 -2.30
CA ALA A 29 15.17 23.59 -1.36
C ALA A 29 15.16 22.06 -1.57
N THR A 30 16.34 21.45 -1.58
CA THR A 30 16.51 19.99 -1.64
C THR A 30 16.38 19.36 -0.26
N GLN A 31 15.82 18.15 -0.20
CA GLN A 31 15.72 17.34 1.02
C GLN A 31 16.24 15.93 0.75
N ASP A 32 17.05 15.40 1.67
CA ASP A 32 17.45 14.00 1.63
C ASP A 32 16.29 13.11 2.10
N LEU A 33 15.79 12.25 1.21
CA LEU A 33 14.63 11.41 1.50
C LEU A 33 15.01 10.01 2.01
N LEU A 34 16.15 9.48 1.59
CA LEU A 34 16.69 8.19 2.00
C LEU A 34 18.13 8.39 2.47
N VAL A 35 18.41 8.11 3.74
CA VAL A 35 19.73 8.29 4.35
C VAL A 35 20.12 6.96 5.00
N ASN A 36 21.29 6.44 4.67
CA ASN A 36 21.79 5.14 5.17
C ASN A 36 20.91 3.93 4.83
N GLU A 37 20.09 4.01 3.79
CA GLU A 37 19.27 2.90 3.31
C GLU A 37 20.04 2.04 2.29
N ASP A 38 19.80 0.74 2.32
CA ASP A 38 20.28 -0.20 1.29
C ASP A 38 19.36 -0.11 0.07
N VAL A 39 19.78 0.63 -0.95
CA VAL A 39 19.02 0.88 -2.17
C VAL A 39 19.70 0.21 -3.37
N LYS A 40 19.01 -0.76 -3.96
CA LYS A 40 19.39 -1.44 -5.20
C LYS A 40 18.60 -0.90 -6.42
N GLU A 41 17.30 -0.73 -6.28
CA GLU A 41 16.42 -0.15 -7.30
C GLU A 41 15.48 0.85 -6.62
N LEU A 42 15.19 1.99 -7.25
CA LEU A 42 14.29 3.03 -6.74
C LEU A 42 13.22 3.36 -7.79
N GLN A 43 11.97 3.41 -7.36
CA GLN A 43 10.81 3.79 -8.15
C GLN A 43 10.09 4.96 -7.49
N ILE A 44 9.63 5.89 -8.32
CA ILE A 44 8.87 7.07 -7.92
C ILE A 44 7.45 6.88 -8.47
N VAL A 45 6.55 6.40 -7.61
CA VAL A 45 5.21 5.95 -7.99
C VAL A 45 4.23 6.37 -6.91
N ASP A 46 3.03 6.75 -7.32
CA ASP A 46 1.94 7.02 -6.39
C ASP A 46 1.34 5.67 -5.99
N ILE A 47 1.71 5.15 -4.81
CA ILE A 47 1.25 3.81 -4.36
C ILE A 47 -0.06 3.88 -3.58
N ASN A 48 -0.49 5.09 -3.21
CA ASN A 48 -1.67 5.31 -2.39
C ASN A 48 -2.76 6.10 -3.15
N SER A 49 -2.56 6.52 -4.39
CA SER A 49 -3.51 7.33 -5.17
C SER A 49 -3.86 8.68 -4.54
N ASP A 50 -2.94 9.31 -3.80
CA ASP A 50 -3.13 10.66 -3.25
C ASP A 50 -2.69 11.78 -4.23
N ASN A 51 -2.37 11.38 -5.48
CA ASN A 51 -1.84 12.23 -6.54
C ASN A 51 -0.46 12.83 -6.20
N ARG A 52 0.29 12.19 -5.29
CA ARG A 52 1.67 12.52 -4.95
C ARG A 52 2.50 11.26 -5.14
N LYS A 53 3.72 11.45 -5.65
CA LYS A 53 4.62 10.32 -5.86
C LYS A 53 5.30 9.95 -4.54
N ASP A 54 5.29 8.66 -4.24
CA ASP A 54 6.00 8.03 -3.15
C ASP A 54 7.30 7.40 -3.64
N LEU A 55 8.15 6.99 -2.70
CA LEU A 55 9.36 6.24 -2.99
C LEU A 55 9.14 4.76 -2.67
N VAL A 56 9.48 3.89 -3.61
CA VAL A 56 9.55 2.44 -3.41
C VAL A 56 10.94 2.00 -3.80
N TRP A 57 11.63 1.22 -2.97
CA TRP A 57 12.96 0.70 -3.30
C TRP A 57 13.16 -0.76 -2.94
N THR A 58 14.02 -1.43 -3.70
CA THR A 58 14.49 -2.78 -3.37
C THR A 58 15.85 -2.70 -2.68
N THR A 59 16.11 -3.60 -1.73
CA THR A 59 17.42 -3.72 -1.07
C THR A 59 18.33 -4.68 -1.83
N SER A 60 19.63 -4.67 -1.53
CA SER A 60 20.58 -5.62 -2.11
C SER A 60 20.19 -7.09 -1.87
N LYS A 61 19.46 -7.35 -0.77
CA LYS A 61 18.93 -8.67 -0.38
C LYS A 61 17.53 -8.98 -0.95
N GLY A 62 16.95 -8.08 -1.73
CA GLY A 62 15.66 -8.29 -2.41
C GLY A 62 14.42 -7.91 -1.59
N ALA A 63 14.57 -7.27 -0.43
CA ALA A 63 13.41 -6.74 0.31
C ALA A 63 12.87 -5.49 -0.37
N VAL A 64 11.55 -5.30 -0.39
CA VAL A 64 10.91 -4.07 -0.89
C VAL A 64 10.58 -3.17 0.31
N LYS A 65 10.93 -1.89 0.23
CA LYS A 65 10.63 -0.85 1.21
C LYS A 65 9.95 0.33 0.53
N TYR A 66 9.27 1.17 1.30
CA TYR A 66 8.62 2.37 0.79
C TYR A 66 8.69 3.54 1.78
N LYS A 67 8.57 4.75 1.25
CA LYS A 67 8.44 6.00 2.01
C LYS A 67 7.42 6.87 1.33
N LEU A 68 6.34 7.14 2.04
CA LEU A 68 5.30 8.02 1.54
C LEU A 68 5.73 9.47 1.65
N ARG A 69 5.28 10.29 0.71
CA ARG A 69 5.62 11.72 0.71
C ARG A 69 5.07 12.47 1.94
N ASN A 70 4.04 11.96 2.59
CA ASN A 70 3.41 12.55 3.78
C ASN A 70 4.07 12.16 5.12
N ASN A 71 5.16 11.38 5.16
CA ASN A 71 5.75 10.88 6.41
C ASN A 71 4.80 10.01 7.26
N ASP A 72 3.67 9.56 6.73
CA ASP A 72 2.74 8.73 7.51
C ASP A 72 3.23 7.27 7.54
N ALA A 73 3.31 6.75 8.76
CA ALA A 73 3.96 5.51 9.11
C ALA A 73 3.29 4.27 8.50
N ILE A 74 4.04 3.16 8.56
CA ILE A 74 3.60 1.77 8.49
C ILE A 74 2.18 1.68 9.06
N ALA A 75 1.22 1.25 8.25
CA ALA A 75 -0.15 1.13 8.71
C ALA A 75 -0.20 0.16 9.90
N SER A 76 -0.64 0.67 11.04
CA SER A 76 -0.77 -0.07 12.30
C SER A 76 -2.24 -0.35 12.58
N LEU A 77 -2.53 -1.28 13.49
CA LEU A 77 -3.91 -1.58 13.93
C LEU A 77 -4.68 -0.33 14.39
N GLU A 78 -3.94 0.70 14.85
CA GLU A 78 -4.50 1.95 15.33
C GLU A 78 -4.98 2.87 14.20
N THR A 79 -4.50 2.68 12.97
CA THR A 79 -4.87 3.50 11.80
C THR A 79 -5.97 2.88 10.93
N LEU A 80 -6.33 1.62 11.16
CA LEU A 80 -7.38 0.92 10.42
C LEU A 80 -8.82 1.31 10.80
N PRO A 81 -9.16 1.58 12.08
CA PRO A 81 -10.52 1.95 12.47
C PRO A 81 -11.04 3.18 11.73
N GLY A 82 -12.34 3.20 11.44
CA GLY A 82 -12.99 4.33 10.76
C GLY A 82 -12.81 4.34 9.24
N THR A 83 -12.16 3.31 8.67
CA THR A 83 -12.01 3.13 7.23
C THR A 83 -12.82 1.92 6.75
N ARG A 84 -13.57 2.10 5.65
CA ARG A 84 -14.18 1.00 4.88
C ARG A 84 -13.28 0.63 3.71
N TRP A 85 -13.16 -0.67 3.45
CA TRP A 85 -12.27 -1.22 2.43
C TRP A 85 -13.06 -2.16 1.53
N ARG A 86 -12.80 -2.12 0.22
CA ARG A 86 -13.36 -3.05 -0.77
C ARG A 86 -12.35 -4.14 -1.07
N LEU A 87 -12.56 -5.32 -0.51
CA LEU A 87 -11.77 -6.54 -0.69
C LEU A 87 -12.24 -7.28 -1.94
N GLU A 88 -11.32 -7.59 -2.84
CA GLU A 88 -11.56 -8.36 -4.06
C GLU A 88 -10.62 -9.56 -4.14
N TYR A 89 -11.19 -10.75 -4.34
CA TYR A 89 -10.42 -11.99 -4.54
C TYR A 89 -9.86 -12.05 -5.96
N THR A 90 -8.56 -12.31 -6.08
CA THR A 90 -7.84 -12.25 -7.37
C THR A 90 -8.28 -13.32 -8.37
N MET A 91 -8.79 -14.46 -7.90
CA MET A 91 -9.08 -15.61 -8.76
C MET A 91 -10.52 -15.68 -9.28
N ASN A 92 -11.49 -15.19 -8.52
CA ASN A 92 -12.91 -15.33 -8.84
C ASN A 92 -13.68 -14.00 -8.83
N GLY A 93 -12.99 -12.88 -8.61
CA GLY A 93 -13.60 -11.54 -8.60
C GLY A 93 -14.60 -11.34 -7.47
N GLN A 94 -14.67 -12.24 -6.48
CA GLN A 94 -15.60 -12.09 -5.37
C GLN A 94 -15.25 -10.82 -4.58
N VAL A 95 -16.27 -10.01 -4.31
CA VAL A 95 -16.11 -8.76 -3.57
C VAL A 95 -16.70 -8.90 -2.17
N LYS A 96 -15.98 -8.34 -1.20
CA LYS A 96 -16.45 -8.14 0.18
C LYS A 96 -16.08 -6.72 0.61
N PHE A 97 -16.77 -6.17 1.60
CA PHE A 97 -16.42 -4.91 2.21
C PHE A 97 -16.02 -5.14 3.66
N VAL A 98 -14.84 -4.66 4.07
CA VAL A 98 -14.36 -4.79 5.44
C VAL A 98 -14.26 -3.42 6.08
N SER A 99 -14.79 -3.27 7.28
CA SER A 99 -14.66 -2.04 8.08
C SER A 99 -14.14 -2.40 9.45
N PHE A 100 -13.00 -1.83 9.84
CA PHE A 100 -12.42 -2.08 11.15
C PHE A 100 -12.95 -1.09 12.18
N THR A 101 -13.04 -1.53 13.42
CA THR A 101 -13.34 -0.69 14.59
C THR A 101 -12.32 -0.99 15.69
N THR A 102 -12.26 -0.14 16.71
CA THR A 102 -11.38 -0.34 17.88
C THR A 102 -11.63 -1.67 18.61
N GLY A 103 -12.77 -2.33 18.38
CA GLY A 103 -13.13 -3.63 18.96
C GLY A 103 -13.25 -4.77 17.93
N GLY A 104 -12.68 -4.64 16.73
CA GLY A 104 -12.75 -5.64 15.67
C GLY A 104 -13.22 -5.02 14.35
N GLY A 105 -14.49 -5.21 14.02
CA GLY A 105 -15.08 -4.68 12.79
C GLY A 105 -16.18 -5.55 12.21
N ILE A 106 -16.48 -5.32 10.94
CA ILE A 106 -17.45 -6.09 10.16
C ILE A 106 -16.86 -6.44 8.79
N ILE A 107 -17.28 -7.58 8.25
CA ILE A 107 -17.17 -7.89 6.83
C ILE A 107 -18.56 -8.06 6.25
N GLU A 108 -18.81 -7.48 5.10
CA GLU A 108 -20.05 -7.50 4.36
C GLU A 108 -19.78 -8.20 3.02
N THR A 109 -20.60 -9.17 2.66
CA THR A 109 -20.51 -9.84 1.35
C THR A 109 -21.30 -9.08 0.29
N ASP A 110 -21.02 -9.36 -0.98
CA ASP A 110 -21.73 -8.84 -2.15
C ASP A 110 -23.26 -9.02 -2.15
N ASN A 111 -23.79 -9.92 -1.33
CA ASN A 111 -25.22 -10.15 -1.10
C ASN A 111 -25.75 -9.54 0.22
N ASP A 112 -25.14 -8.47 0.70
CA ASP A 112 -25.52 -7.67 1.88
C ASP A 112 -25.51 -8.43 3.22
N LYS A 113 -24.90 -9.61 3.29
CA LYS A 113 -24.74 -10.32 4.56
C LYS A 113 -23.56 -9.76 5.34
N VAL A 114 -23.79 -9.43 6.60
CA VAL A 114 -22.80 -8.83 7.50
C VAL A 114 -22.36 -9.83 8.56
N TYR A 115 -21.06 -9.92 8.78
CA TYR A 115 -20.46 -10.76 9.80
C TYR A 115 -19.50 -9.95 10.67
N LYS A 116 -19.61 -10.13 11.98
CA LYS A 116 -18.72 -9.49 12.93
C LYS A 116 -17.32 -10.09 12.83
N ILE A 117 -16.31 -9.23 12.89
CA ILE A 117 -14.93 -9.65 13.11
C ILE A 117 -14.76 -9.97 14.59
N ASN A 118 -14.55 -11.24 14.91
CA ASN A 118 -14.57 -11.73 16.29
C ASN A 118 -13.20 -11.72 16.96
N LYS A 119 -12.13 -11.86 16.17
CA LYS A 119 -10.75 -11.71 16.63
C LYS A 119 -9.99 -10.88 15.62
N LEU A 120 -9.21 -9.94 16.13
CA LEU A 120 -8.26 -9.12 15.40
C LEU A 120 -6.95 -9.16 16.19
N SER A 121 -5.87 -9.63 15.59
CA SER A 121 -4.59 -9.85 16.29
C SER A 121 -3.39 -9.69 15.36
N MET A 122 -2.23 -9.38 15.91
CA MET A 122 -0.97 -9.35 15.18
C MET A 122 -0.21 -10.66 15.34
N GLY A 123 0.35 -11.18 14.26
CA GLY A 123 1.30 -12.28 14.25
C GLY A 123 2.71 -11.81 14.57
N GLU A 124 3.59 -12.75 14.94
CA GLU A 124 4.98 -12.46 15.33
C GLU A 124 5.82 -11.81 14.21
N ALA A 125 5.47 -12.05 12.95
CA ALA A 125 6.11 -11.42 11.79
C ALA A 125 5.41 -10.14 11.33
N GLY A 126 4.51 -9.58 12.14
CA GLY A 126 3.80 -8.32 11.84
C GLY A 126 2.57 -8.49 10.94
N GLU A 127 2.07 -9.72 10.74
CA GLU A 127 0.89 -9.96 9.90
C GLU A 127 -0.38 -9.71 10.69
N LEU A 128 -1.37 -9.04 10.09
CA LEU A 128 -2.67 -8.85 10.74
C LEU A 128 -3.56 -10.07 10.49
N TRP A 129 -4.15 -10.59 11.55
CA TRP A 129 -5.08 -11.71 11.50
C TRP A 129 -6.46 -11.25 11.91
N PHE A 130 -7.47 -11.61 11.13
CA PHE A 130 -8.84 -11.45 11.55
C PHE A 130 -9.71 -12.63 11.14
N CYS A 131 -10.83 -12.81 11.85
CA CYS A 131 -11.73 -13.92 11.58
C CYS A 131 -13.21 -13.53 11.61
N THR A 132 -14.03 -14.25 10.86
CA THR A 132 -15.50 -14.11 10.86
C THR A 132 -16.21 -15.47 10.99
N PRO A 133 -17.43 -15.51 11.54
CA PRO A 133 -18.25 -16.72 11.61
C PRO A 133 -18.87 -17.05 10.24
N LEU A 134 -19.15 -18.35 9.96
CA LEU A 134 -20.06 -18.95 8.95
C LEU A 134 -19.68 -20.45 8.75
N VAL A 135 -20.53 -21.48 8.77
CA VAL A 135 -22.00 -21.63 8.79
C VAL A 135 -22.28 -22.81 9.74
N ASN A 136 -23.41 -22.74 10.46
CA ASN A 136 -23.94 -23.71 11.45
C ASN A 136 -23.48 -23.45 12.88
N GLY A 137 -24.07 -22.40 13.47
CA GLY A 137 -24.08 -22.21 14.90
C GLY A 137 -24.67 -23.44 15.59
N LEU A 138 -23.91 -23.99 16.53
CA LEU A 138 -24.31 -24.47 17.86
C LEU A 138 -23.05 -25.00 18.58
N ASP A 139 -21.93 -24.27 18.47
CA ASP A 139 -20.93 -24.23 19.55
C ASP A 139 -19.96 -23.07 19.31
N ARG A 140 -19.63 -22.35 20.38
CA ARG A 140 -18.96 -21.03 20.40
C ARG A 140 -17.48 -21.09 20.01
N THR A 141 -17.19 -21.43 18.75
CA THR A 141 -15.85 -21.24 18.15
C THR A 141 -15.96 -20.20 17.03
N ASP A 142 -15.99 -18.94 17.46
CA ASP A 142 -16.35 -17.74 16.72
C ASP A 142 -15.46 -17.36 15.50
N CYS A 143 -14.62 -18.25 14.97
CA CYS A 143 -13.69 -18.00 13.86
C CYS A 143 -13.69 -19.15 12.83
N ALA A 144 -14.61 -19.15 11.86
CA ALA A 144 -14.65 -20.18 10.81
C ALA A 144 -13.84 -19.78 9.57
N TRP A 145 -13.88 -18.50 9.22
CA TRP A 145 -13.05 -17.92 8.17
C TRP A 145 -11.91 -17.11 8.79
N HIS A 146 -10.70 -17.37 8.34
CA HIS A 146 -9.49 -16.69 8.79
C HIS A 146 -8.86 -15.93 7.63
N TYR A 147 -8.48 -14.68 7.88
CA TYR A 147 -7.84 -13.81 6.93
C TYR A 147 -6.49 -13.40 7.50
N LYS A 148 -5.46 -13.50 6.67
CA LYS A 148 -4.10 -13.04 6.97
C LYS A 148 -3.78 -11.89 6.03
N ILE A 149 -3.55 -10.71 6.58
CA ILE A 149 -3.06 -9.55 5.85
C ILE A 149 -1.53 -9.60 5.88
N THR A 150 -0.91 -9.68 4.72
CA THR A 150 0.54 -9.74 4.56
C THR A 150 1.14 -8.36 4.41
N ASP A 151 0.38 -7.43 3.82
CA ASP A 151 0.85 -6.07 3.54
C ASP A 151 -0.27 -5.08 3.79
N ILE A 152 0.03 -4.02 4.56
CA ILE A 152 -0.89 -2.90 4.80
C ILE A 152 -0.18 -1.64 4.31
N LEU A 153 -0.71 -1.07 3.23
CA LEU A 153 -0.36 0.23 2.65
C LEU A 153 -1.49 1.21 2.98
N PRO A 154 -1.28 2.53 2.88
CA PRO A 154 -2.28 3.52 3.31
C PRO A 154 -3.66 3.34 2.70
N ASN A 155 -3.70 2.92 1.43
CA ASN A 155 -4.93 2.79 0.65
C ASN A 155 -5.11 1.38 0.05
N VAL A 156 -4.20 0.44 0.36
CA VAL A 156 -4.26 -0.93 -0.12
C VAL A 156 -3.88 -1.90 0.99
N MET A 157 -4.66 -2.97 1.17
CA MET A 157 -4.27 -4.13 1.96
C MET A 157 -4.20 -5.35 1.05
N ILE A 158 -3.21 -6.20 1.27
CA ILE A 158 -3.06 -7.46 0.55
C ILE A 158 -3.10 -8.59 1.56
N GLY A 159 -3.80 -9.66 1.21
CA GLY A 159 -3.83 -10.81 2.08
C GLY A 159 -4.29 -12.08 1.43
N THR A 160 -4.53 -13.06 2.29
CA THR A 160 -4.92 -14.41 1.92
C THR A 160 -6.07 -14.89 2.80
N ASP A 161 -7.03 -15.57 2.19
CA ASP A 161 -8.02 -16.37 2.89
C ASP A 161 -7.36 -17.70 3.27
N GLN A 162 -7.23 -17.94 4.57
CA GLN A 162 -6.45 -19.07 5.09
C GLN A 162 -7.18 -20.41 4.96
N ARG A 163 -8.49 -20.40 4.68
CA ARG A 163 -9.25 -21.62 4.42
C ARG A 163 -9.10 -22.08 2.98
N THR A 164 -9.09 -21.14 2.03
CA THR A 164 -9.04 -21.46 0.59
C THR A 164 -7.66 -21.29 -0.01
N GLY A 165 -6.75 -20.60 0.66
CA GLY A 165 -5.46 -20.17 0.11
C GLY A 165 -5.57 -19.04 -0.90
N ALA A 166 -6.78 -18.53 -1.18
CA ALA A 166 -7.00 -17.53 -2.21
C ALA A 166 -6.44 -16.17 -1.78
N LYS A 167 -5.75 -15.50 -2.71
CA LYS A 167 -5.25 -14.14 -2.54
C LYS A 167 -6.36 -13.12 -2.76
N TRP A 168 -6.29 -12.01 -2.05
CA TRP A 168 -7.19 -10.88 -2.18
C TRP A 168 -6.43 -9.56 -2.03
N VAL A 169 -7.00 -8.50 -2.63
CA VAL A 169 -6.54 -7.12 -2.51
C VAL A 169 -7.72 -6.28 -2.02
N ALA A 170 -7.52 -5.46 -1.00
CA ALA A 170 -8.54 -4.58 -0.47
C ALA A 170 -8.12 -3.11 -0.63
N ASN A 171 -8.91 -2.34 -1.35
CA ASN A 171 -8.66 -0.91 -1.55
C ASN A 171 -9.48 -0.09 -0.56
N LYS A 172 -8.87 0.97 -0.01
CA LYS A 172 -9.57 1.92 0.86
C LYS A 172 -10.67 2.62 0.07
N ILE A 173 -11.88 2.65 0.63
CA ILE A 173 -12.97 3.46 0.11
C ILE A 173 -12.83 4.83 0.78
N VAL A 174 -12.44 5.82 0.00
CA VAL A 174 -12.44 7.22 0.43
C VAL A 174 -13.88 7.70 0.33
N ALA A 175 -14.44 8.19 1.44
CA ALA A 175 -15.73 8.87 1.39
C ALA A 175 -15.57 10.14 0.54
N GLU A 176 -16.45 10.31 -0.46
CA GLU A 176 -16.56 11.55 -1.24
C GLU A 176 -16.99 12.74 -0.37
#